data_AF-A0A6A5ARW5-F1
#
_entry.id   AF-A0A6A5ARW5-F1
#
_cell.length_a   1.000
_cell.length_b   1.000
_cell.length_c   1.000
_cell.angle_alpha   90.00
_cell.angle_beta   90.00
_cell.angle_gamma   90.00
#
_symmetry.space_group_name_H-M   'P 1'
#
loop_
_entity.id
_entity.type
_entity.pdbx_description
1 polymer ?
#
loop_
_entity_poly.entity_id
_entity_poly.type
_entity_poly.pdbx_seq_one_letter_code
_entity_poly.pdbx_strand_id
1 'polypeptide(L)'
;MKKHVLIIISLGRPPENGKIGLGGFWSSWWFTAIAFGFPFVFEYAVSPYLKASVGVVSVGKLSILACVYGILWVVLAFVSVVTITRSIPGFNDTRRVDKINLTDFPSCLKNYLAMGSIGWELLQLNSIPWQIWKSTYSVKKLGAMVTLDFATLGFDGVELNMFLIKQRIAFVCLLIWFFSLKASNKFKSFPWVNYFITFLLPSFLSTGLFMFLTQEYLYSVACYPVMDANDTKVYMLWSTDIPFLCWTSDHWPFALIGMFGIGLFIPLAVLSSGSHQLAFPQLDLDIQCSPLFGMISQLVKGLMIGAKTFFATNIRMYLLVALAGDLLLFAVHYRFPQACSTRHVRSAKLVVYALSFWSALCAAVSTFMSKEDIPLIVMYVGHAVILGGVAAGLLQWKKHPWLNRQTTTAKL
;
A
#
# COMPACT_ATOMS: atom_id res chain seq x y z
N MET A 1 35.20 34.62 18.52
CA MET A 1 35.22 33.24 18.00
C MET A 1 34.87 32.27 19.11
N LYS A 2 34.10 31.21 18.80
CA LYS A 2 33.57 30.13 19.67
C LYS A 2 32.34 30.46 20.54
N LYS A 3 31.15 30.51 19.90
CA LYS A 3 29.85 30.29 20.57
C LYS A 3 28.74 29.69 19.67
N HIS A 4 29.12 28.97 18.60
CA HIS A 4 28.15 28.43 17.61
C HIS A 4 28.20 26.92 17.37
N VAL A 5 28.80 26.13 18.27
CA VAL A 5 28.92 24.66 18.03
C VAL A 5 28.20 23.80 19.09
N LEU A 6 27.42 24.41 20.00
CA LEU A 6 26.70 23.65 21.04
C LEU A 6 25.19 23.98 21.10
N ILE A 7 24.55 24.10 19.94
CA ILE A 7 23.08 24.17 19.81
C ILE A 7 22.63 23.15 18.76
N ILE A 8 23.02 21.87 18.89
CA ILE A 8 22.49 20.79 18.02
C ILE A 8 22.04 19.55 18.82
N ILE A 9 22.41 19.40 20.11
CA ILE A 9 22.18 18.13 20.82
C ILE A 9 21.09 18.18 21.92
N SER A 10 20.54 19.35 22.29
CA SER A 10 19.52 19.45 23.36
C SER A 10 18.09 19.83 22.91
N LEU A 11 17.81 19.93 21.60
CA LEU A 11 16.48 20.28 21.06
C LEU A 11 15.59 19.05 20.73
N GLY A 12 15.79 17.93 21.44
CA GLY A 12 15.22 16.63 21.09
C GLY A 12 14.03 16.11 21.92
N ARG A 13 13.40 16.93 22.77
CA ARG A 13 12.11 16.58 23.41
C ARG A 13 10.98 17.45 22.84
N PRO A 14 10.25 16.99 21.80
CA PRO A 14 8.96 17.56 21.48
C PRO A 14 7.95 17.11 22.56
N PRO A 15 7.28 18.04 23.27
CA PRO A 15 6.30 17.67 24.31
C PRO A 15 5.07 16.95 23.75
N GLU A 16 4.79 17.05 22.44
CA GLU A 16 3.74 16.27 21.78
C GLU A 16 4.17 15.95 20.34
N ASN A 17 4.59 14.71 20.10
CA ASN A 17 4.72 14.19 18.73
C ASN A 17 3.39 14.38 18.00
N GLY A 18 3.48 14.71 16.71
CA GLY A 18 2.34 14.71 15.78
C GLY A 18 1.56 13.41 15.85
N LYS A 19 0.49 13.38 16.65
CA LYS A 19 -0.45 12.25 16.67
C LYS A 19 -1.33 12.44 15.44
N ILE A 20 -1.00 11.82 14.31
CA ILE A 20 -1.88 11.78 13.12
C ILE A 20 -3.11 10.90 13.41
N GLY A 21 -3.81 11.13 14.52
CA GLY A 21 -4.89 10.26 15.02
C GLY A 21 -4.43 8.83 15.32
N LEU A 22 -3.12 8.56 15.28
CA LEU A 22 -2.54 7.27 15.60
C LEU A 22 -2.39 7.18 17.12
N GLY A 23 -2.96 6.11 17.71
CA GLY A 23 -2.94 5.87 19.15
C GLY A 23 -1.52 5.88 19.75
N GLY A 24 -1.45 5.88 21.08
CA GLY A 24 -0.21 6.12 21.83
C GLY A 24 1.00 5.31 21.35
N PHE A 25 0.82 4.03 21.01
CA PHE A 25 1.91 3.18 20.53
C PHE A 25 2.52 3.64 19.20
N TRP A 26 1.71 3.83 18.15
CA TRP A 26 2.17 4.13 16.79
C TRP A 26 2.79 5.52 16.64
N SER A 27 2.46 6.45 17.54
CA SER A 27 3.07 7.79 17.63
C SER A 27 4.24 7.85 18.63
N SER A 28 4.48 6.77 19.39
CA SER A 28 5.50 6.69 20.42
C SER A 28 6.91 6.62 19.88
N TRP A 29 7.85 7.00 20.74
CA TRP A 29 9.27 6.80 20.50
C TRP A 29 9.67 5.33 20.60
N TRP A 30 8.96 4.53 21.41
CA TRP A 30 9.16 3.09 21.48
C TRP A 30 8.91 2.39 20.15
N PHE A 31 7.79 2.68 19.49
CA PHE A 31 7.52 2.14 18.15
C PHE A 31 8.63 2.54 17.17
N THR A 32 9.03 3.81 17.19
CA THR A 32 10.09 4.31 16.31
C THR A 32 11.41 3.58 16.59
N ALA A 33 11.78 3.41 17.86
CA ALA A 33 12.99 2.71 18.28
C ALA A 33 12.96 1.22 17.91
N ILE A 34 11.81 0.56 18.02
CA ILE A 34 11.65 -0.85 17.63
C ILE A 34 11.78 -0.99 16.10
N ALA A 35 11.04 -0.16 15.35
CA ALA A 35 11.03 -0.24 13.89
C ALA A 35 12.38 0.11 13.26
N PHE A 36 13.16 1.02 13.86
CA PHE A 36 14.54 1.33 13.44
C PHE A 36 15.59 0.37 14.02
N GLY A 37 15.44 -0.06 15.27
CA GLY A 37 16.43 -0.90 15.94
C GLY A 37 16.41 -2.35 15.46
N PHE A 38 15.23 -2.89 15.18
CA PHE A 38 15.09 -4.30 14.81
C PHE A 38 15.85 -4.68 13.53
N PRO A 39 15.85 -3.89 12.44
CA PRO A 39 16.67 -4.20 11.26
C PRO A 39 18.18 -4.27 11.54
N PHE A 40 18.71 -3.43 12.43
CA PHE A 40 20.11 -3.50 12.84
C PHE A 40 20.40 -4.72 13.73
N VAL A 41 19.48 -5.07 14.64
CA VAL A 41 19.58 -6.33 15.40
C VAL A 41 19.58 -7.53 14.44
N PHE A 42 18.76 -7.46 13.39
CA PHE A 42 18.69 -8.49 12.36
C PHE A 42 20.02 -8.65 11.61
N GLU A 43 20.64 -7.53 11.22
CA GLU A 43 21.95 -7.51 10.53
C GLU A 43 23.11 -7.94 11.42
N TYR A 44 23.25 -7.36 12.61
CA TYR A 44 24.46 -7.47 13.42
C TYR A 44 24.41 -8.56 14.49
N ALA A 45 23.21 -9.06 14.87
CA ALA A 45 23.08 -10.14 15.86
C ALA A 45 22.51 -11.42 15.25
N VAL A 46 21.34 -11.34 14.61
CA VAL A 46 20.63 -12.53 14.11
C VAL A 46 21.36 -13.20 12.96
N SER A 47 21.79 -12.41 11.96
CA SER A 47 22.49 -12.93 10.77
C SER A 47 23.82 -13.62 11.12
N PRO A 48 24.73 -13.03 11.91
CA PRO A 48 25.98 -13.69 12.32
C PRO A 48 25.72 -14.94 13.15
N TYR A 49 24.75 -14.90 14.08
CA TYR A 49 24.39 -16.07 14.89
C TYR A 49 23.91 -17.24 14.04
N LEU A 50 23.03 -16.99 13.06
CA LEU A 50 22.53 -18.05 12.17
C LEU A 50 23.61 -18.58 11.22
N LYS A 51 24.53 -17.72 10.76
CA LYS A 51 25.68 -18.13 9.96
C LYS A 51 26.64 -19.02 10.77
N ALA A 52 26.90 -18.68 12.03
CA ALA A 52 27.77 -19.44 12.92
C ALA A 52 27.15 -20.76 13.41
N SER A 53 25.84 -20.80 13.64
CA SER A 53 25.15 -21.97 14.19
C SER A 53 24.69 -23.01 13.15
N VAL A 54 24.53 -22.63 11.87
CA VAL A 54 23.86 -23.50 10.87
C VAL A 54 24.51 -23.50 9.47
N GLY A 55 25.64 -22.81 9.26
CA GLY A 55 26.35 -22.83 7.97
C GLY A 55 25.47 -22.42 6.77
N VAL A 56 25.48 -23.21 5.68
CA VAL A 56 24.81 -22.91 4.38
C VAL A 56 23.26 -22.86 4.49
N VAL A 57 22.67 -23.51 5.49
CA VAL A 57 21.20 -23.51 5.73
C VAL A 57 20.70 -22.17 6.32
N SER A 58 21.61 -21.23 6.62
CA SER A 58 21.31 -19.94 7.24
C SER A 58 20.52 -18.96 6.35
N VAL A 59 20.73 -18.99 5.03
CA VAL A 59 20.21 -17.99 4.08
C VAL A 59 18.71 -18.15 3.81
N GLY A 60 18.25 -19.39 3.68
CA GLY A 60 16.82 -19.69 3.60
C GLY A 60 16.06 -19.33 4.87
N LYS A 61 16.68 -19.59 6.04
CA LYS A 61 16.11 -19.22 7.35
C LYS A 61 15.99 -17.70 7.52
N LEU A 62 16.99 -16.92 7.09
CA LEU A 62 16.93 -15.46 7.10
C LEU A 62 15.79 -14.92 6.23
N SER A 63 15.58 -15.51 5.06
CA SER A 63 14.48 -15.14 4.15
C SER A 63 13.10 -15.43 4.77
N ILE A 64 12.95 -16.56 5.46
CA ILE A 64 11.73 -16.89 6.21
C ILE A 64 11.53 -15.90 7.35
N LEU A 65 12.57 -15.58 8.12
CA LEU A 65 12.48 -14.63 9.23
C LEU A 65 12.11 -13.22 8.76
N ALA A 66 12.63 -12.78 7.60
CA ALA A 66 12.24 -11.50 6.99
C ALA A 66 10.77 -11.49 6.57
N CYS A 67 10.26 -12.62 6.06
CA CYS A 67 8.84 -12.79 5.77
C CYS A 67 7.99 -12.72 7.06
N VAL A 68 8.42 -13.41 8.13
CA VAL A 68 7.76 -13.38 9.45
C VAL A 68 7.76 -11.96 10.04
N TYR A 69 8.85 -11.20 9.88
CA TYR A 69 8.92 -9.80 10.26
C TYR A 69 7.85 -8.96 9.54
N GLY A 70 7.66 -9.15 8.23
CA GLY A 70 6.59 -8.50 7.48
C GLY A 70 5.20 -8.88 7.97
N ILE A 71 4.96 -10.18 8.20
CA ILE A 71 3.68 -10.69 8.73
C ILE A 71 3.37 -10.07 10.09
N LEU A 72 4.37 -9.97 10.99
CA LEU A 72 4.21 -9.37 12.31
C LEU A 72 3.65 -7.94 12.22
N TRP A 73 4.23 -7.09 11.35
CA TRP A 73 3.77 -5.71 11.18
C TRP A 73 2.36 -5.62 10.59
N VAL A 74 2.04 -6.49 9.63
CA VAL A 74 0.70 -6.57 9.04
C VAL A 74 -0.33 -6.99 10.08
N VAL A 75 -0.02 -7.99 10.91
CA VAL A 75 -0.91 -8.45 11.99
C VAL A 75 -1.09 -7.36 13.04
N LEU A 76 -0.02 -6.68 13.45
CA LEU A 76 -0.10 -5.55 14.39
C LEU A 76 -0.96 -4.41 13.83
N ALA A 77 -0.82 -4.09 12.55
CA ALA A 77 -1.67 -3.10 11.88
C ALA A 77 -3.13 -3.55 11.88
N PHE A 78 -3.43 -4.79 11.52
CA PHE A 78 -4.79 -5.33 11.53
C PHE A 78 -5.43 -5.31 12.92
N VAL A 79 -4.72 -5.78 13.95
CA VAL A 79 -5.20 -5.73 15.35
C VAL A 79 -5.46 -4.28 15.77
N SER A 80 -4.63 -3.34 15.33
CA SER A 80 -4.84 -1.92 15.59
C SER A 80 -6.08 -1.38 14.90
N VAL A 81 -6.34 -1.74 13.63
CA VAL A 81 -7.58 -1.38 12.93
C VAL A 81 -8.80 -1.89 13.69
N VAL A 82 -8.81 -3.16 14.09
CA VAL A 82 -9.92 -3.75 14.87
C VAL A 82 -10.12 -3.02 16.19
N THR A 83 -9.03 -2.70 16.89
CA THR A 83 -9.07 -2.02 18.20
C THR A 83 -9.61 -0.60 18.05
N ILE A 84 -9.08 0.18 17.11
CA ILE A 84 -9.52 1.56 16.82
C ILE A 84 -11.01 1.60 16.46
N THR A 85 -11.46 0.66 15.62
CA THR A 85 -12.85 0.56 15.19
C THR A 85 -13.81 0.29 16.35
N ARG A 86 -13.37 -0.45 17.37
CA ARG A 86 -14.18 -0.74 18.56
C ARG A 86 -14.12 0.37 19.60
N SER A 87 -13.00 1.10 19.69
CA SER A 87 -12.76 2.06 20.77
C SER A 87 -13.23 3.48 20.45
N ILE A 88 -13.41 3.84 19.17
CA ILE A 88 -13.84 5.18 18.75
C ILE A 88 -15.30 5.11 18.27
N PRO A 89 -16.29 5.58 19.06
CA PRO A 89 -17.66 5.73 18.61
C PRO A 89 -17.73 6.64 17.38
N GLY A 90 -18.51 6.25 16.37
CA GLY A 90 -18.64 7.02 15.13
C GLY A 90 -17.47 6.88 14.15
N PHE A 91 -16.48 6.01 14.42
CA PHE A 91 -15.38 5.73 13.48
C PHE A 91 -15.85 5.23 12.10
N ASN A 92 -17.03 4.63 12.05
CA ASN A 92 -17.64 4.12 10.84
C ASN A 92 -18.63 5.10 10.19
N ASP A 93 -18.94 6.19 10.90
CA ASP A 93 -19.89 7.18 10.42
C ASP A 93 -19.19 8.19 9.53
N THR A 94 -19.90 8.66 8.52
CA THR A 94 -19.36 9.59 7.53
C THR A 94 -20.38 10.70 7.34
N ARG A 95 -19.94 11.96 7.35
CA ARG A 95 -20.84 13.09 7.08
C ARG A 95 -21.43 12.92 5.68
N ARG A 96 -22.75 12.89 5.61
CA ARG A 96 -23.48 12.86 4.35
C ARG A 96 -23.50 14.23 3.72
N VAL A 97 -23.37 14.23 2.40
CA VAL A 97 -23.41 15.45 1.60
C VAL A 97 -24.33 15.23 0.41
N ASP A 98 -25.24 16.17 0.17
CA ASP A 98 -26.22 16.06 -0.92
C ASP A 98 -25.64 16.46 -2.27
N LYS A 99 -24.62 17.33 -2.29
CA LYS A 99 -23.95 17.83 -3.50
C LYS A 99 -22.44 17.94 -3.29
N ILE A 100 -21.67 17.44 -4.26
CA ILE A 100 -20.21 17.55 -4.25
C ILE A 100 -19.80 18.90 -4.84
N ASN A 101 -19.00 19.67 -4.12
CA ASN A 101 -18.45 20.94 -4.60
C ASN A 101 -17.24 20.70 -5.50
N LEU A 102 -17.38 20.95 -6.81
CA LEU A 102 -16.30 20.85 -7.79
C LEU A 102 -15.84 22.22 -8.32
N THR A 103 -16.40 23.31 -7.81
CA THR A 103 -16.17 24.66 -8.33
C THR A 103 -15.26 25.49 -7.43
N ASP A 104 -15.43 25.41 -6.11
CA ASP A 104 -14.78 26.36 -5.20
C ASP A 104 -13.43 25.86 -4.72
N PHE A 105 -12.38 26.65 -4.96
CA PHE A 105 -11.03 26.35 -4.48
C PHE A 105 -10.91 26.70 -2.98
N PRO A 106 -10.29 25.84 -2.13
CA PRO A 106 -9.53 24.63 -2.44
C PRO A 106 -10.34 23.31 -2.38
N SER A 107 -11.63 23.36 -2.10
CA SER A 107 -12.49 22.17 -1.93
C SER A 107 -12.61 21.35 -3.21
N CYS A 108 -12.64 22.00 -4.38
CA CYS A 108 -12.64 21.33 -5.68
C CYS A 108 -11.41 20.43 -5.87
N LEU A 109 -10.20 20.91 -5.55
CA LEU A 109 -8.95 20.14 -5.68
C LEU A 109 -8.97 18.88 -4.80
N LYS A 110 -9.49 19.00 -3.57
CA LYS A 110 -9.65 17.88 -2.64
C LYS A 110 -10.58 16.81 -3.20
N ASN A 111 -11.72 17.22 -3.76
CA ASN A 111 -12.69 16.30 -4.36
C ASN A 111 -12.14 15.66 -5.64
N TYR A 112 -11.37 16.37 -6.48
CA TYR A 112 -10.68 15.79 -7.63
C TYR A 112 -9.64 14.73 -7.22
N LEU A 113 -8.84 15.00 -6.18
CA LEU A 113 -7.88 14.02 -5.65
C LEU A 113 -8.60 12.78 -5.09
N ALA A 114 -9.74 12.96 -4.42
CA ALA A 114 -10.55 11.86 -3.92
C ALA A 114 -11.16 11.01 -5.06
N MET A 115 -11.62 11.64 -6.15
CA MET A 115 -12.04 10.93 -7.36
C MET A 115 -10.87 10.17 -8.00
N GLY A 116 -9.72 10.82 -8.14
CA GLY A 116 -8.50 10.21 -8.67
C GLY A 116 -8.06 9.00 -7.84
N SER A 117 -8.20 9.05 -6.52
CA SER A 117 -7.92 7.94 -5.61
C SER A 117 -8.81 6.71 -5.88
N ILE A 118 -10.10 6.91 -6.18
CA ILE A 118 -11.01 5.81 -6.58
C ILE A 118 -10.55 5.18 -7.91
N GLY A 119 -10.18 6.01 -8.89
CA GLY A 119 -9.64 5.54 -10.17
C GLY A 119 -8.30 4.80 -10.00
N TRP A 120 -7.45 5.28 -9.10
CA TRP A 120 -6.19 4.63 -8.80
C TRP A 120 -6.40 3.27 -8.12
N GLU A 121 -7.35 3.16 -7.20
CA GLU A 121 -7.73 1.89 -6.59
C GLU A 121 -8.22 0.87 -7.63
N LEU A 122 -9.01 1.30 -8.62
CA LEU A 122 -9.40 0.44 -9.74
C LEU A 122 -8.18 -0.15 -10.45
N LEU A 123 -7.21 0.70 -10.80
CA LEU A 123 -5.97 0.28 -11.47
C LEU A 123 -5.14 -0.66 -10.58
N GLN A 124 -4.98 -0.32 -9.31
CA GLN A 124 -4.16 -1.08 -8.36
C GLN A 124 -4.69 -2.50 -8.16
N LEU A 125 -6.01 -2.68 -8.03
CA LEU A 125 -6.62 -3.99 -7.80
C LEU A 125 -6.72 -4.83 -9.08
N ASN A 126 -6.91 -4.20 -10.25
CA ASN A 126 -7.17 -4.94 -11.51
C ASN A 126 -5.94 -5.17 -12.40
N SER A 127 -4.87 -4.39 -12.23
CA SER A 127 -3.72 -4.41 -13.17
C SER A 127 -3.05 -5.77 -13.33
N ILE A 128 -2.83 -6.51 -12.24
CA ILE A 128 -2.15 -7.82 -12.28
C ILE A 128 -3.09 -8.91 -12.82
N PRO A 129 -4.35 -9.07 -12.31
CA PRO A 129 -5.29 -10.00 -12.92
C PRO A 129 -5.44 -9.83 -14.44
N TRP A 130 -5.50 -8.58 -14.92
CA TRP A 130 -5.55 -8.31 -16.36
C TRP A 130 -4.30 -8.75 -17.11
N GLN A 131 -3.11 -8.52 -16.56
CA GLN A 131 -1.86 -8.97 -17.18
C GLN A 131 -1.83 -10.50 -17.29
N ILE A 132 -2.25 -11.21 -16.23
CA ILE A 132 -2.26 -12.68 -16.21
C ILE A 132 -3.20 -13.19 -17.29
N TRP A 133 -4.42 -12.66 -17.31
CA TRP A 133 -5.44 -13.04 -18.28
C TRP A 133 -5.01 -12.76 -19.73
N LYS A 134 -4.34 -11.63 -19.99
CA LYS A 134 -3.78 -11.29 -21.30
C LYS A 134 -2.49 -12.05 -21.67
N SER A 135 -1.97 -12.93 -20.79
CA SER A 135 -0.62 -13.54 -20.92
C SER A 135 0.50 -12.53 -21.15
N THR A 136 0.26 -11.27 -20.80
CA THR A 136 1.30 -10.24 -20.77
C THR A 136 1.96 -10.18 -19.41
N TYR A 137 1.47 -10.97 -18.45
CA TYR A 137 2.14 -11.18 -17.18
C TYR A 137 3.43 -11.96 -17.40
N SER A 138 4.50 -11.21 -17.50
CA SER A 138 5.81 -11.70 -17.12
C SER A 138 6.03 -11.40 -15.65
N VAL A 139 6.57 -12.37 -14.91
CA VAL A 139 7.12 -12.08 -13.58
C VAL A 139 8.23 -11.07 -13.83
N LYS A 140 7.99 -9.79 -13.54
CA LYS A 140 8.96 -8.73 -13.79
C LYS A 140 10.21 -9.06 -12.98
N LYS A 141 11.28 -9.45 -13.66
CA LYS A 141 12.60 -9.71 -13.08
C LYS A 141 13.21 -8.33 -12.78
N LEU A 142 13.56 -8.09 -11.51
CA LEU A 142 13.79 -6.72 -11.02
C LEU A 142 15.21 -6.19 -11.28
N GLY A 143 16.20 -7.07 -11.33
CA GLY A 143 17.57 -6.67 -11.64
C GLY A 143 17.87 -6.60 -13.13
N ALA A 144 16.86 -6.29 -13.96
CA ALA A 144 17.13 -5.89 -15.32
C ALA A 144 17.83 -4.53 -15.27
N MET A 145 19.14 -4.52 -15.50
CA MET A 145 19.81 -3.31 -15.97
C MET A 145 19.19 -2.97 -17.31
N VAL A 146 18.19 -2.10 -17.29
CA VAL A 146 17.67 -1.52 -18.53
C VAL A 146 18.72 -0.50 -18.95
N THR A 147 19.62 -0.93 -19.81
CA THR A 147 20.52 -0.04 -20.53
C THR A 147 19.65 0.82 -21.44
N LEU A 148 19.51 2.10 -21.08
CA LEU A 148 18.96 3.08 -21.99
C LEU A 148 20.10 3.49 -22.91
N ASP A 149 20.19 2.82 -24.05
CA ASP A 149 21.14 3.18 -25.08
C ASP A 149 20.65 4.47 -25.77
N PHE A 150 21.28 5.58 -25.41
CA PHE A 150 21.02 6.89 -26.03
C PHE A 150 21.82 7.07 -27.33
N ALA A 151 22.47 6.02 -27.87
CA ALA A 151 23.20 6.09 -29.14
C ALA A 151 22.33 6.56 -30.31
N THR A 152 21.02 6.24 -30.32
CA THR A 152 20.08 6.75 -31.33
C THR A 152 19.84 8.27 -31.23
N LEU A 153 20.26 8.91 -30.14
CA LEU A 153 20.19 10.36 -29.89
C LEU A 153 21.58 11.02 -29.87
N GLY A 154 22.66 10.28 -30.21
CA GLY A 154 24.02 10.82 -30.32
C GLY A 154 24.77 11.02 -29.00
N PHE A 155 24.31 10.41 -27.91
CA PHE A 155 25.02 10.39 -26.62
C PHE A 155 25.66 9.01 -26.39
N ASP A 156 26.85 9.00 -25.80
CA ASP A 156 27.44 7.75 -25.27
C ASP A 156 26.45 7.12 -24.28
N GLY A 157 26.11 5.85 -24.49
CA GLY A 157 25.12 5.14 -23.70
C GLY A 157 25.44 5.21 -22.20
N VAL A 158 24.53 5.78 -21.41
CA VAL A 158 24.65 5.81 -19.95
C VAL A 158 23.92 4.59 -19.39
N GLU A 159 24.67 3.66 -18.81
CA GLU A 159 24.09 2.50 -18.13
C GLU A 159 23.41 2.93 -16.83
N LEU A 160 22.07 2.87 -16.79
CA LEU A 160 21.29 3.20 -15.60
C LEU A 160 20.75 1.95 -14.92
N ASN A 161 21.18 1.73 -13.67
CA ASN A 161 20.63 0.66 -12.84
C ASN A 161 19.25 1.06 -12.30
N MET A 162 18.19 0.64 -13.01
CA MET A 162 16.80 0.92 -12.65
C MET A 162 16.42 0.38 -11.26
N PHE A 163 16.98 -0.75 -10.83
CA PHE A 163 16.75 -1.29 -9.49
C PHE A 163 17.31 -0.34 -8.43
N LEU A 164 18.56 0.10 -8.60
CA LEU A 164 19.20 1.05 -7.70
C LEU A 164 18.40 2.36 -7.62
N ILE A 165 17.97 2.90 -8.76
CA ILE A 165 17.18 4.13 -8.82
C ILE A 165 15.87 3.99 -8.03
N LYS A 166 15.12 2.90 -8.25
CA LYS A 166 13.88 2.63 -7.52
C LYS A 166 14.09 2.51 -6.02
N GLN A 167 15.15 1.84 -5.60
CA GLN A 167 15.51 1.70 -4.18
C GLN A 167 15.88 3.05 -3.55
N ARG A 168 16.61 3.92 -4.27
CA ARG A 168 16.92 5.28 -3.81
C ARG A 168 15.65 6.14 -3.69
N ILE A 169 14.75 6.06 -4.67
CA ILE A 169 13.44 6.74 -4.60
C ILE A 169 12.65 6.23 -3.39
N ALA A 170 12.58 4.91 -3.18
CA ALA A 170 11.86 4.32 -2.06
C ALA A 170 12.44 4.78 -0.70
N PHE A 171 13.77 4.90 -0.59
CA PHE A 171 14.42 5.44 0.60
C PHE A 171 14.11 6.93 0.82
N VAL A 172 14.16 7.76 -0.21
CA VAL A 172 13.79 9.18 -0.12
C VAL A 172 12.33 9.34 0.30
N CYS A 173 11.41 8.56 -0.30
CA CYS A 173 10.01 8.54 0.08
C CYS A 173 9.81 8.13 1.55
N LEU A 174 10.59 7.17 2.04
CA LEU A 174 10.56 6.75 3.45
C LEU A 174 10.99 7.88 4.39
N LEU A 175 12.07 8.60 4.06
CA LEU A 175 12.55 9.73 4.84
C LEU A 175 11.54 10.88 4.85
N ILE A 176 10.98 11.21 3.69
CA ILE A 176 9.94 12.23 3.56
C ILE A 176 8.72 11.85 4.41
N TRP A 177 8.28 10.59 4.32
CA TRP A 177 7.17 10.09 5.12
C TRP A 177 7.44 10.24 6.61
N PHE A 178 8.57 9.72 7.08
CA PHE A 178 8.97 9.78 8.47
C PHE A 178 9.07 11.23 8.98
N PHE A 179 9.64 12.13 8.17
CA PHE A 179 9.70 13.55 8.48
C PHE A 179 8.30 14.17 8.58
N SER A 180 7.42 13.92 7.61
CA SER A 180 6.03 14.40 7.64
C SER A 180 5.30 13.97 8.91
N LEU A 181 5.50 12.73 9.36
CA LEU A 181 4.91 12.23 10.61
C LEU A 181 5.40 13.01 11.85
N LYS A 182 6.68 13.38 11.88
CA LYS A 182 7.29 14.05 13.05
C LYS A 182 7.14 15.57 13.01
N ALA A 183 7.07 16.16 11.83
CA ALA A 183 7.00 17.59 11.62
C ALA A 183 5.58 18.16 11.66
N SER A 184 4.54 17.30 11.73
CA SER A 184 3.15 17.73 11.58
C SER A 184 2.67 18.78 12.58
N ASN A 185 3.32 18.88 13.75
CA ASN A 185 2.97 19.87 14.77
C ASN A 185 3.83 21.15 14.70
N LYS A 186 4.91 21.16 13.89
CA LYS A 186 5.89 22.26 13.87
C LYS A 186 5.53 23.39 12.91
N PHE A 187 4.73 23.12 11.89
CA PHE A 187 4.38 24.11 10.86
C PHE A 187 3.01 24.75 11.06
N LYS A 188 2.39 24.64 12.24
CA LYS A 188 1.07 25.22 12.55
C LYS A 188 0.97 26.72 12.23
N SER A 189 2.08 27.46 12.33
CA SER A 189 2.17 28.89 12.01
C SER A 189 2.08 29.21 10.50
N PHE A 190 2.27 28.23 9.62
CA PHE A 190 2.21 28.39 8.16
C PHE A 190 1.12 27.47 7.58
N PRO A 191 -0.12 27.96 7.43
CA PRO A 191 -1.28 27.12 7.11
C PRO A 191 -1.10 26.26 5.84
N TRP A 192 -0.54 26.84 4.78
CA TRP A 192 -0.36 26.12 3.51
C TRP A 192 0.75 25.06 3.58
N VAL A 193 1.89 25.39 4.22
CA VAL A 193 2.99 24.44 4.42
C VAL A 193 2.56 23.29 5.34
N ASN A 194 1.82 23.62 6.41
CA ASN A 194 1.23 22.63 7.29
C ASN A 194 0.29 21.70 6.51
N TYR A 195 -0.62 22.27 5.70
CA TYR A 195 -1.55 21.50 4.89
C TYR A 195 -0.81 20.58 3.89
N PHE A 196 0.22 21.07 3.22
CA PHE A 196 1.01 20.24 2.31
C PHE A 196 1.72 19.08 3.02
N ILE A 197 2.45 19.37 4.11
CA ILE A 197 3.29 18.40 4.82
C ILE A 197 2.45 17.38 5.61
N THR A 198 1.32 17.79 6.17
CA THR A 198 0.51 16.95 7.06
C THR A 198 -0.63 16.22 6.38
N PHE A 199 -1.04 16.67 5.19
CA PHE A 199 -2.18 16.12 4.48
C PHE A 199 -1.83 15.68 3.06
N LEU A 200 -1.41 16.58 2.17
CA LEU A 200 -1.23 16.26 0.75
C LEU A 200 -0.10 15.24 0.51
N LEU A 201 1.09 15.50 1.05
CA LEU A 201 2.28 14.69 0.81
C LEU A 201 2.12 13.28 1.40
N PRO A 202 1.66 13.09 2.65
CA PRO A 202 1.32 11.78 3.15
C PRO A 202 0.20 11.12 2.31
N SER A 203 -0.90 11.80 2.02
CA SER A 203 -1.98 11.17 1.25
C SER A 203 -1.52 10.70 -0.14
N PHE A 204 -0.64 11.46 -0.80
CA PHE A 204 -0.09 11.07 -2.10
C PHE A 204 0.85 9.86 -1.99
N LEU A 205 1.76 9.86 -1.02
CA LEU A 205 2.70 8.75 -0.79
C LEU A 205 1.98 7.46 -0.39
N SER A 206 0.95 7.53 0.46
CA SER A 206 0.18 6.36 0.95
C SER A 206 -0.98 5.95 0.05
N THR A 207 -1.32 6.71 -0.99
CA THR A 207 -2.40 6.35 -1.92
C THR A 207 -1.85 6.11 -3.32
N GLY A 208 -1.27 7.14 -3.92
CA GLY A 208 -0.72 7.08 -5.28
C GLY A 208 0.48 6.15 -5.37
N LEU A 209 1.46 6.32 -4.48
CA LEU A 209 2.70 5.55 -4.53
C LEU A 209 2.72 4.30 -3.66
N PHE A 210 1.66 4.03 -2.87
CA PHE A 210 1.65 2.92 -1.92
C PHE A 210 2.00 1.58 -2.54
N MET A 211 1.28 1.18 -3.59
CA MET A 211 1.54 -0.13 -4.21
C MET A 211 2.95 -0.23 -4.78
N PHE A 212 3.48 0.87 -5.31
CA PHE A 212 4.85 0.90 -5.81
C PHE A 212 5.85 0.78 -4.67
N LEU A 213 5.75 1.62 -3.64
CA LEU A 213 6.68 1.66 -2.50
C LEU A 213 6.65 0.35 -1.71
N THR A 214 5.46 -0.16 -1.38
CA THR A 214 5.28 -1.44 -0.70
C THR A 214 5.92 -2.57 -1.50
N GLN A 215 5.73 -2.56 -2.82
CA GLN A 215 6.36 -3.54 -3.70
C GLN A 215 7.89 -3.44 -3.65
N GLU A 216 8.47 -2.24 -3.77
CA GLU A 216 9.92 -2.06 -3.72
C GLU A 216 10.50 -2.48 -2.36
N TYR A 217 9.86 -2.14 -1.23
CA TYR A 217 10.32 -2.55 0.11
C TYR A 217 10.29 -4.06 0.32
N LEU A 218 9.21 -4.71 -0.10
CA LEU A 218 9.07 -6.17 0.01
C LEU A 218 10.06 -6.89 -0.91
N TYR A 219 10.34 -6.34 -2.10
CA TYR A 219 11.31 -6.94 -3.01
C TYR A 219 12.73 -6.89 -2.47
N SER A 220 13.12 -5.83 -1.77
CA SER A 220 14.47 -5.72 -1.19
C SER A 220 14.78 -6.76 -0.12
N VAL A 221 13.79 -7.55 0.31
CA VAL A 221 13.94 -8.63 1.28
C VAL A 221 13.50 -10.00 0.76
N ALA A 222 12.90 -10.06 -0.44
CA ALA A 222 12.34 -11.29 -1.01
C ALA A 222 13.42 -12.08 -1.77
N CYS A 223 13.95 -13.10 -1.10
CA CYS A 223 15.02 -13.95 -1.62
C CYS A 223 14.50 -15.31 -2.08
N TYR A 224 14.96 -15.75 -3.25
CA TYR A 224 14.48 -16.94 -3.94
C TYR A 224 15.59 -17.98 -4.09
N PRO A 225 15.27 -19.28 -3.90
CA PRO A 225 16.24 -20.33 -4.16
C PRO A 225 16.44 -20.54 -5.66
N VAL A 226 17.70 -20.61 -6.08
CA VAL A 226 18.17 -20.94 -7.44
C VAL A 226 19.26 -22.00 -7.30
N MET A 227 19.38 -22.91 -8.28
CA MET A 227 20.51 -23.83 -8.34
C MET A 227 21.66 -23.19 -9.12
N ASP A 228 22.85 -23.17 -8.53
CA ASP A 228 24.07 -22.70 -9.20
C ASP A 228 24.62 -23.77 -10.17
N ALA A 229 25.63 -23.43 -10.97
CA ALA A 229 26.30 -24.33 -11.93
C ALA A 229 26.87 -25.61 -11.28
N ASN A 230 27.12 -25.58 -9.97
CA ASN A 230 27.59 -26.72 -9.18
C ASN A 230 26.45 -27.52 -8.51
N ASP A 231 25.19 -27.29 -8.93
CA ASP A 231 23.97 -27.89 -8.35
C ASP A 231 23.78 -27.59 -6.85
N THR A 232 24.36 -26.48 -6.39
CA THR A 232 24.21 -25.99 -5.02
C THR A 232 23.08 -24.97 -4.95
N LYS A 233 22.24 -25.09 -3.92
CA LYS A 233 21.11 -24.18 -3.69
C LYS A 233 21.61 -22.84 -3.14
N VAL A 234 21.52 -21.80 -3.94
CA VAL A 234 21.85 -20.41 -3.59
C VAL A 234 20.58 -19.57 -3.52
N TYR A 235 20.57 -18.54 -2.67
CA TYR A 235 19.44 -17.61 -2.57
C TYR A 235 19.81 -16.28 -3.21
N MET A 236 18.99 -15.84 -4.15
CA MET A 236 19.22 -14.64 -4.93
C MET A 236 17.99 -13.75 -4.91
N LEU A 237 18.21 -12.45 -5.05
CA LEU A 237 17.13 -11.54 -5.46
C LEU A 237 16.68 -11.92 -6.88
N TRP A 238 15.39 -11.78 -7.14
CA TRP A 238 14.79 -12.13 -8.44
C TRP A 238 15.29 -11.20 -9.57
N SER A 239 16.35 -11.60 -10.29
CA SER A 239 17.09 -10.80 -11.29
C SER A 239 17.51 -11.64 -12.52
N THR A 240 17.64 -11.04 -13.71
CA THR A 240 18.09 -11.69 -14.97
C THR A 240 19.58 -11.62 -15.21
N ASP A 241 20.22 -10.48 -14.91
CA ASP A 241 21.49 -10.15 -15.58
C ASP A 241 22.67 -10.03 -14.60
N ILE A 242 22.40 -9.68 -13.35
CA ILE A 242 23.36 -9.83 -12.23
C ILE A 242 22.62 -10.39 -11.02
N PRO A 243 22.96 -11.61 -10.57
CA PRO A 243 22.36 -12.18 -9.37
C PRO A 243 22.95 -11.49 -8.12
N PHE A 244 22.16 -10.68 -7.43
CA PHE A 244 22.52 -10.26 -6.07
C PHE A 244 22.33 -11.44 -5.12
N LEU A 245 23.43 -11.95 -4.60
CA LEU A 245 23.41 -12.99 -3.58
C LEU A 245 22.75 -12.42 -2.32
N CYS A 246 21.73 -13.11 -1.81
CA CYS A 246 21.00 -12.62 -0.66
C CYS A 246 21.82 -12.72 0.63
N TRP A 247 21.58 -11.76 1.53
CA TRP A 247 22.11 -11.72 2.90
C TRP A 247 23.65 -11.62 2.99
N THR A 248 24.27 -11.08 1.94
CA THR A 248 25.68 -10.66 1.88
C THR A 248 25.83 -9.16 2.17
N SER A 249 27.07 -8.68 2.29
CA SER A 249 27.38 -7.25 2.41
C SER A 249 26.71 -6.40 1.34
N ASP A 250 26.59 -6.94 0.13
CA ASP A 250 26.05 -6.20 -1.02
C ASP A 250 24.53 -6.13 -0.99
N HIS A 251 23.88 -7.10 -0.32
CA HIS A 251 22.43 -7.12 -0.16
C HIS A 251 21.94 -6.27 1.01
N TRP A 252 22.70 -6.21 2.11
CA TRP A 252 22.28 -5.54 3.35
C TRP A 252 21.77 -4.10 3.18
N PRO A 253 22.41 -3.23 2.38
CA PRO A 253 21.90 -1.89 2.14
C PRO A 253 20.47 -1.87 1.60
N PHE A 254 20.12 -2.81 0.72
CA PHE A 254 18.76 -2.96 0.19
C PHE A 254 17.83 -3.58 1.22
N ALA A 255 18.28 -4.65 1.89
CA ALA A 255 17.50 -5.33 2.91
C ALA A 255 17.10 -4.37 4.05
N LEU A 256 18.00 -3.50 4.50
CA LEU A 256 17.71 -2.48 5.50
C LEU A 256 16.61 -1.51 5.03
N ILE A 257 16.70 -0.99 3.80
CA ILE A 257 15.66 -0.12 3.23
C ILE A 257 14.31 -0.84 3.20
N GLY A 258 14.30 -2.11 2.77
CA GLY A 258 13.10 -2.94 2.75
C GLY A 258 12.52 -3.17 4.14
N MET A 259 13.34 -3.55 5.11
CA MET A 259 12.91 -3.76 6.49
C MET A 259 12.41 -2.47 7.15
N PHE A 260 13.09 -1.33 6.95
CA PHE A 260 12.59 -0.04 7.45
C PHE A 260 11.26 0.34 6.79
N GLY A 261 11.12 0.14 5.48
CA GLY A 261 9.86 0.37 4.79
C GLY A 261 8.72 -0.50 5.31
N ILE A 262 8.99 -1.78 5.56
CA ILE A 262 8.02 -2.73 6.13
C ILE A 262 7.62 -2.33 7.55
N GLY A 263 8.56 -1.93 8.40
CA GLY A 263 8.29 -1.60 9.81
C GLY A 263 7.73 -0.19 10.05
N LEU A 264 8.13 0.80 9.25
CA LEU A 264 7.73 2.19 9.41
C LEU A 264 6.63 2.59 8.42
N PHE A 265 6.83 2.35 7.12
CA PHE A 265 5.92 2.88 6.12
C PHE A 265 4.63 2.08 6.05
N ILE A 266 4.68 0.75 5.89
CA ILE A 266 3.47 -0.07 5.66
C ILE A 266 2.42 0.08 6.77
N PRO A 267 2.71 -0.20 8.06
CA PRO A 267 1.68 -0.14 9.09
C PRO A 267 1.16 1.29 9.29
N LEU A 268 2.04 2.29 9.22
CA LEU A 268 1.63 3.69 9.38
C LEU A 268 0.82 4.20 8.18
N ALA A 269 1.13 3.78 6.95
CA ALA A 269 0.36 4.13 5.77
C ALA A 269 -1.04 3.49 5.79
N VAL A 270 -1.15 2.24 6.25
CA VAL A 270 -2.44 1.56 6.46
C VAL A 270 -3.26 2.34 7.49
N LEU A 271 -2.70 2.60 8.67
CA LEU A 271 -3.43 3.25 9.76
C LEU A 271 -3.70 4.73 9.48
N SER A 272 -2.77 5.45 8.86
CA SER A 272 -2.95 6.86 8.54
C SER A 272 -4.06 7.09 7.51
N SER A 273 -4.25 6.16 6.58
CA SER A 273 -5.29 6.25 5.56
C SER A 273 -6.70 6.50 6.11
N GLY A 274 -6.99 6.00 7.31
CA GLY A 274 -8.23 6.31 8.02
C GLY A 274 -8.06 7.39 9.10
N SER A 275 -6.94 7.42 9.83
CA SER A 275 -6.79 8.31 10.98
C SER A 275 -6.60 9.79 10.60
N HIS A 276 -6.19 10.11 9.37
CA HIS A 276 -6.14 11.49 8.88
C HIS A 276 -7.52 12.17 8.90
N GLN A 277 -8.60 11.42 8.65
CA GLN A 277 -9.97 11.95 8.68
C GLN A 277 -10.43 12.31 10.12
N LEU A 278 -9.90 11.62 11.13
CA LEU A 278 -10.19 11.89 12.55
C LEU A 278 -9.33 13.01 13.14
N ALA A 279 -8.06 13.09 12.72
CA ALA A 279 -7.12 14.06 13.26
C ALA A 279 -7.38 15.49 12.74
N PHE A 280 -8.00 15.59 11.56
CA PHE A 280 -8.32 16.86 10.92
C PHE A 280 -9.79 16.90 10.47
N PRO A 281 -10.75 16.93 11.41
CA PRO A 281 -12.19 16.96 11.10
C PRO A 281 -12.62 18.24 10.37
N GLN A 282 -11.74 19.25 10.30
CA GLN A 282 -11.95 20.52 9.57
C GLN A 282 -11.70 20.42 8.06
N LEU A 283 -11.35 19.25 7.50
CA LEU A 283 -11.36 19.08 6.05
C LEU A 283 -12.79 18.74 5.58
N ASP A 284 -13.52 19.77 5.14
CA ASP A 284 -14.75 19.65 4.35
C ASP A 284 -14.47 18.92 3.02
N LEU A 285 -14.31 17.59 3.04
CA LEU A 285 -14.31 16.74 1.85
C LEU A 285 -15.73 16.24 1.59
N ASP A 286 -16.25 16.53 0.41
CA ASP A 286 -17.58 16.03 0.01
C ASP A 286 -17.50 14.57 -0.43
N ILE A 287 -16.34 14.10 -0.88
CA ILE A 287 -16.09 12.71 -1.29
C ILE A 287 -15.27 12.02 -0.21
N GLN A 288 -15.95 11.37 0.72
CA GLN A 288 -15.32 10.63 1.80
C GLN A 288 -16.01 9.29 1.99
N CYS A 289 -15.20 8.29 2.33
CA CYS A 289 -15.68 7.03 2.87
C CYS A 289 -15.07 6.85 4.24
N SER A 290 -15.69 6.00 5.06
CA SER A 290 -15.33 5.87 6.45
C SER A 290 -13.87 5.44 6.59
N PRO A 291 -13.18 5.94 7.63
CA PRO A 291 -11.80 5.58 7.94
C PRO A 291 -11.51 4.08 7.85
N LEU A 292 -12.46 3.25 8.28
CA LEU A 292 -12.37 1.80 8.25
C LEU A 292 -12.19 1.24 6.83
N PHE A 293 -12.95 1.73 5.85
CA PHE A 293 -12.82 1.28 4.47
C PHE A 293 -11.47 1.64 3.89
N GLY A 294 -10.96 2.83 4.21
CA GLY A 294 -9.61 3.26 3.80
C GLY A 294 -8.55 2.31 4.33
N MET A 295 -8.58 2.03 5.64
CA MET A 295 -7.62 1.13 6.30
C MET A 295 -7.68 -0.29 5.75
N ILE A 296 -8.87 -0.87 5.60
CA ILE A 296 -9.03 -2.25 5.10
C ILE A 296 -8.61 -2.35 3.63
N SER A 297 -8.96 -1.38 2.78
CA SER A 297 -8.52 -1.33 1.38
C SER A 297 -6.99 -1.33 1.28
N GLN A 298 -6.31 -0.47 2.05
CA GLN A 298 -4.85 -0.43 2.06
C GLN A 298 -4.23 -1.73 2.57
N LEU A 299 -4.83 -2.37 3.58
CA LEU A 299 -4.39 -3.66 4.08
C LEU A 299 -4.49 -4.76 3.01
N VAL A 300 -5.63 -4.86 2.32
CA VAL A 300 -5.86 -5.84 1.24
C VAL A 300 -4.84 -5.64 0.12
N LYS A 301 -4.64 -4.39 -0.32
CA LYS A 301 -3.63 -4.03 -1.33
C LYS A 301 -2.22 -4.44 -0.90
N GLY A 302 -1.84 -4.16 0.36
CA GLY A 302 -0.55 -4.55 0.93
C GLY A 302 -0.37 -6.07 0.93
N LEU A 303 -1.41 -6.83 1.32
CA LEU A 303 -1.40 -8.30 1.30
C LEU A 303 -1.25 -8.85 -0.12
N MET A 304 -1.96 -8.28 -1.10
CA MET A 304 -1.84 -8.67 -2.51
C MET A 304 -0.42 -8.48 -3.03
N ILE A 305 0.23 -7.35 -2.74
CA ILE A 305 1.64 -7.16 -3.10
C ILE A 305 2.54 -8.14 -2.36
N GLY A 306 2.34 -8.32 -1.05
CA GLY A 306 3.07 -9.32 -0.28
C GLY A 306 3.02 -10.70 -0.93
N ALA A 307 1.81 -11.11 -1.34
CA ALA A 307 1.61 -12.38 -2.03
C ALA A 307 2.35 -12.43 -3.37
N LYS A 308 2.23 -11.39 -4.19
CA LYS A 308 2.96 -11.27 -5.46
C LYS A 308 4.48 -11.33 -5.28
N THR A 309 4.99 -10.68 -4.24
CA THR A 309 6.42 -10.43 -4.03
C THR A 309 7.13 -11.57 -3.30
N PHE A 310 6.47 -12.33 -2.43
CA PHE A 310 7.07 -13.50 -1.77
C PHE A 310 6.75 -14.82 -2.49
N PHE A 311 5.68 -14.87 -3.28
CA PHE A 311 5.27 -16.04 -4.06
C PHE A 311 5.31 -15.76 -5.56
N ALA A 312 6.32 -15.04 -6.05
CA ALA A 312 6.40 -14.64 -7.47
C ALA A 312 6.39 -15.84 -8.45
N THR A 313 6.89 -17.00 -8.03
CA THR A 313 6.86 -18.25 -8.80
C THR A 313 5.53 -19.01 -8.71
N ASN A 314 4.66 -18.64 -7.76
CA ASN A 314 3.35 -19.26 -7.57
C ASN A 314 2.25 -18.18 -7.64
N ILE A 315 1.90 -17.80 -8.87
CA ILE A 315 0.89 -16.77 -9.15
C ILE A 315 -0.50 -17.11 -8.59
N ARG A 316 -0.78 -18.40 -8.35
CA ARG A 316 -2.06 -18.84 -7.76
C ARG A 316 -2.22 -18.32 -6.33
N MET A 317 -1.15 -18.26 -5.54
CA MET A 317 -1.21 -17.70 -4.19
C MET A 317 -1.62 -16.22 -4.21
N TYR A 318 -1.08 -15.44 -5.15
CA TYR A 318 -1.51 -14.06 -5.36
C TYR A 318 -3.01 -13.96 -5.68
N LEU A 319 -3.50 -14.80 -6.60
CA LEU A 319 -4.91 -14.78 -7.04
C LEU A 319 -5.87 -15.18 -5.91
N LEU A 320 -5.49 -16.15 -5.07
CA LEU A 320 -6.26 -16.52 -3.89
C LEU A 320 -6.34 -15.38 -2.87
N VAL A 321 -5.23 -14.70 -2.60
CA VAL A 321 -5.19 -13.53 -1.72
C VAL A 321 -6.01 -12.37 -2.29
N ALA A 322 -5.97 -12.15 -3.60
CA ALA A 322 -6.78 -11.15 -4.29
C ALA A 322 -8.29 -11.44 -4.12
N LEU A 323 -8.73 -12.66 -4.42
CA LEU A 323 -10.13 -13.09 -4.27
C LEU A 323 -10.61 -12.96 -2.82
N ALA A 324 -9.82 -13.43 -1.86
CA ALA A 324 -10.14 -13.32 -0.43
C ALA A 324 -10.21 -11.84 0.02
N GLY A 325 -9.30 -11.01 -0.48
CA GLY A 325 -9.29 -9.56 -0.23
C GLY A 325 -10.53 -8.86 -0.77
N ASP A 326 -10.95 -9.17 -1.99
CA ASP A 326 -12.16 -8.62 -2.59
C ASP A 326 -13.42 -9.07 -1.84
N LEU A 327 -13.49 -10.33 -1.40
CA LEU A 327 -14.58 -10.84 -0.54
C LEU A 327 -14.65 -10.09 0.80
N LEU A 328 -13.49 -9.79 1.41
CA LEU A 328 -13.43 -8.97 2.62
C LEU A 328 -13.95 -7.55 2.36
N LEU A 329 -13.56 -6.93 1.25
CA LEU A 329 -14.05 -5.61 0.85
C LEU A 329 -15.57 -5.59 0.63
N PHE A 330 -16.13 -6.65 0.03
CA PHE A 330 -17.59 -6.82 -0.05
C PHE A 330 -18.24 -6.96 1.32
N ALA A 331 -17.70 -7.82 2.19
CA ALA A 331 -18.26 -8.04 3.52
C ALA A 331 -18.33 -6.72 4.33
N VAL A 332 -17.26 -5.92 4.28
CA VAL A 332 -17.20 -4.60 4.90
C VAL A 332 -18.20 -3.65 4.23
N HIS A 333 -18.29 -3.66 2.89
CA HIS A 333 -19.27 -2.87 2.14
C HIS A 333 -20.72 -3.13 2.55
N TYR A 334 -21.11 -4.39 2.72
CA TYR A 334 -22.47 -4.76 3.11
C TYR A 334 -22.73 -4.50 4.59
N ARG A 335 -21.71 -4.69 5.45
CA ARG A 335 -21.84 -4.50 6.89
C ARG A 335 -22.06 -3.04 7.28
N PHE A 336 -21.56 -2.09 6.50
CA PHE A 336 -21.57 -0.66 6.79
C PHE A 336 -22.20 0.17 5.66
N PRO A 337 -23.54 0.17 5.54
CA PRO A 337 -24.24 0.81 4.43
C PRO A 337 -24.15 2.34 4.41
N GLN A 338 -23.75 2.97 5.53
CA GLN A 338 -23.64 4.43 5.65
C GLN A 338 -22.20 4.95 5.59
N ALA A 339 -21.26 4.11 5.16
CA ALA A 339 -19.83 4.41 5.22
C ALA A 339 -19.29 5.31 4.12
N CYS A 340 -20.11 5.97 3.29
CA CYS A 340 -19.62 6.98 2.36
C CYS A 340 -20.57 8.18 2.33
N SER A 341 -20.01 9.37 2.07
CA SER A 341 -20.73 10.65 2.07
C SER A 341 -21.86 10.70 1.05
N THR A 342 -21.64 10.08 -0.12
CA THR A 342 -22.63 10.00 -1.18
C THR A 342 -22.80 8.57 -1.66
N ARG A 343 -24.00 8.29 -2.16
CA ARG A 343 -24.34 6.99 -2.74
C ARG A 343 -23.60 6.70 -4.06
N HIS A 344 -23.27 7.74 -4.82
CA HIS A 344 -22.49 7.60 -6.06
C HIS A 344 -21.08 7.09 -5.75
N VAL A 345 -20.43 7.65 -4.73
CA VAL A 345 -19.10 7.21 -4.27
C VAL A 345 -19.16 5.77 -3.76
N ARG A 346 -20.20 5.43 -2.98
CA ARG A 346 -20.43 4.05 -2.54
C ARG A 346 -20.57 3.08 -3.72
N SER A 347 -21.37 3.44 -4.72
CA SER A 347 -21.59 2.60 -5.91
C SER A 347 -20.32 2.45 -6.75
N ALA A 348 -19.53 3.52 -6.90
CA ALA A 348 -18.25 3.48 -7.59
C ALA A 348 -17.27 2.52 -6.92
N LYS A 349 -17.14 2.54 -5.59
CA LYS A 349 -16.31 1.57 -4.85
C LYS A 349 -16.78 0.13 -5.04
N LEU A 350 -18.10 -0.10 -5.01
CA LEU A 350 -18.66 -1.44 -5.24
C LEU A 350 -18.34 -1.96 -6.65
N VAL A 351 -18.42 -1.09 -7.67
CA VAL A 351 -18.00 -1.43 -9.05
C VAL A 351 -16.54 -1.83 -9.07
N VAL A 352 -15.66 -1.07 -8.42
CA VAL A 352 -14.23 -1.38 -8.37
C VAL A 352 -13.98 -2.79 -7.81
N TYR A 353 -14.63 -3.14 -6.69
CA TYR A 353 -14.47 -4.45 -6.07
C TYR A 353 -15.09 -5.58 -6.91
N ALA A 354 -16.21 -5.34 -7.58
CA ALA A 354 -16.82 -6.30 -8.51
C ALA A 354 -15.97 -6.56 -9.75
N LEU A 355 -15.42 -5.51 -10.35
CA LEU A 355 -14.48 -5.65 -11.47
C LEU A 355 -13.20 -6.36 -11.03
N SER A 356 -12.67 -6.04 -9.85
CA SER A 356 -11.49 -6.71 -9.28
C SER A 356 -11.74 -8.20 -9.08
N PHE A 357 -12.82 -8.55 -8.38
CA PHE A 357 -13.18 -9.93 -8.09
C PHE A 357 -13.38 -10.74 -9.38
N TRP A 358 -14.11 -10.18 -10.34
CA TRP A 358 -14.32 -10.83 -11.64
C TRP A 358 -13.00 -11.04 -12.38
N SER A 359 -12.15 -10.02 -12.43
CA SER A 359 -10.84 -10.10 -13.09
C SER A 359 -9.94 -11.14 -12.41
N ALA A 360 -9.90 -11.16 -11.08
CA ALA A 360 -9.13 -12.14 -10.29
C ALA A 360 -9.66 -13.55 -10.47
N LEU A 361 -10.98 -13.73 -10.55
CA LEU A 361 -11.62 -15.02 -10.78
C LEU A 361 -11.27 -15.55 -12.17
N CYS A 362 -11.47 -14.75 -13.22
CA CYS A 362 -11.03 -15.10 -14.57
C CYS A 362 -9.56 -15.48 -14.58
N ALA A 363 -8.67 -14.62 -14.06
CA ALA A 363 -7.25 -14.90 -13.97
C ALA A 363 -6.96 -16.23 -13.25
N ALA A 364 -7.64 -16.54 -12.15
CA ALA A 364 -7.51 -17.82 -11.45
C ALA A 364 -7.89 -19.00 -12.33
N VAL A 365 -9.04 -18.96 -13.02
CA VAL A 365 -9.47 -20.04 -13.92
C VAL A 365 -8.47 -20.25 -15.07
N SER A 366 -7.90 -19.17 -15.62
CA SER A 366 -6.86 -19.31 -16.67
C SER A 366 -5.57 -19.99 -16.20
N THR A 367 -5.36 -20.15 -14.88
CA THR A 367 -4.23 -20.94 -14.37
C THR A 367 -4.51 -22.44 -14.33
N PHE A 368 -5.75 -22.87 -14.57
CA PHE A 368 -6.20 -24.26 -14.56
C PHE A 368 -6.67 -24.76 -15.93
N MET A 369 -7.04 -23.84 -16.84
CA MET A 369 -7.59 -24.15 -18.15
C MET A 369 -6.80 -23.46 -19.25
N SER A 370 -6.82 -24.01 -20.47
CA SER A 370 -6.19 -23.35 -21.60
C SER A 370 -6.99 -22.10 -22.00
N LYS A 371 -6.33 -21.16 -22.68
CA LYS A 371 -7.00 -19.93 -23.13
C LYS A 371 -7.97 -20.15 -24.28
N GLU A 372 -7.80 -21.25 -25.00
CA GLU A 372 -8.70 -21.66 -26.07
C GLU A 372 -10.06 -22.06 -25.49
N ASP A 373 -10.07 -22.59 -24.26
CA ASP A 373 -11.29 -22.98 -23.55
C ASP A 373 -12.07 -21.78 -23.01
N ILE A 374 -11.40 -20.67 -22.64
CA ILE A 374 -12.06 -19.47 -22.12
C ILE A 374 -11.50 -18.19 -22.77
N PRO A 375 -12.17 -17.66 -23.81
CA PRO A 375 -11.68 -16.51 -24.54
C PRO A 375 -11.73 -15.21 -23.73
N LEU A 376 -10.85 -14.27 -24.10
CA LEU A 376 -10.72 -12.96 -23.48
C LEU A 376 -12.04 -12.17 -23.42
N ILE A 377 -12.94 -12.44 -24.38
CA ILE A 377 -14.28 -11.85 -24.47
C ILE A 377 -15.12 -12.10 -23.21
N VAL A 378 -14.96 -13.24 -22.52
CA VAL A 378 -15.70 -13.56 -21.29
C VAL A 378 -15.42 -12.55 -20.19
N MET A 379 -14.15 -12.14 -20.05
CA MET A 379 -13.76 -11.11 -19.08
C MET A 379 -14.44 -9.78 -19.41
N TYR A 380 -14.37 -9.33 -20.66
CA TYR A 380 -14.97 -8.06 -21.09
C TYR A 380 -16.49 -8.05 -21.01
N VAL A 381 -17.14 -9.16 -21.36
CA VAL A 381 -18.60 -9.31 -21.22
C VAL A 381 -18.99 -9.19 -19.75
N GLY A 382 -18.27 -9.86 -18.83
CA GLY A 382 -18.54 -9.72 -17.40
C GLY A 382 -18.34 -8.30 -16.89
N HIS A 383 -17.29 -7.59 -17.34
CA HIS A 383 -17.11 -6.16 -17.00
C HIS A 383 -18.28 -5.31 -17.52
N ALA A 384 -18.72 -5.53 -18.76
CA ALA A 384 -19.85 -4.83 -19.35
C ALA A 384 -21.16 -5.09 -18.59
N VAL A 385 -21.40 -6.34 -18.16
CA VAL A 385 -22.56 -6.72 -17.34
C VAL A 385 -22.52 -6.03 -15.97
N ILE A 386 -21.36 -6.00 -15.31
CA ILE A 386 -21.20 -5.32 -14.01
C ILE A 386 -21.47 -3.82 -14.15
N LEU A 387 -20.87 -3.16 -15.15
CA LEU A 387 -21.06 -1.73 -15.39
C LEU A 387 -22.50 -1.42 -15.79
N GLY A 388 -23.08 -2.22 -16.69
CA GLY A 388 -24.46 -2.10 -17.15
C GLY A 388 -25.48 -2.33 -16.03
N GLY A 389 -25.25 -3.31 -15.17
CA GLY A 389 -26.09 -3.60 -14.01
C GLY A 389 -26.10 -2.46 -12.98
N VAL A 390 -24.93 -1.86 -12.72
CA VAL A 390 -24.85 -0.69 -11.83
C VAL A 390 -25.49 0.55 -12.47
N ALA A 391 -25.27 0.78 -13.76
CA ALA A 391 -25.93 1.87 -14.49
C ALA A 391 -27.46 1.71 -14.47
N ALA A 392 -27.97 0.52 -14.75
CA ALA A 392 -29.39 0.19 -14.69
C ALA A 392 -29.96 0.35 -13.26
N GLY A 393 -29.24 -0.13 -12.23
CA GLY A 393 -29.65 0.04 -10.83
C GLY A 393 -29.66 1.49 -10.34
N LEU A 394 -28.76 2.34 -10.87
CA LEU A 394 -28.76 3.78 -10.62
C LEU A 394 -29.94 4.48 -11.35
N LEU A 395 -30.28 4.04 -12.56
CA LEU A 395 -31.39 4.58 -13.36
C LEU A 395 -32.77 4.17 -12.82
N GLN A 396 -32.95 2.90 -12.42
CA GLN A 396 -34.22 2.38 -11.88
C GLN A 396 -34.52 2.89 -10.47
N TRP A 397 -33.54 3.42 -9.76
CA TRP A 397 -33.73 3.91 -8.39
C TRP A 397 -34.70 5.09 -8.28
N LYS A 398 -34.83 5.93 -9.32
CA LYS A 398 -35.82 7.02 -9.33
C LYS A 398 -37.28 6.51 -9.22
N LYS A 399 -37.52 5.21 -9.41
CA LYS A 399 -38.86 4.62 -9.51
C LYS A 399 -39.36 3.88 -8.25
N HIS A 400 -38.52 3.64 -7.23
CA HIS A 400 -38.91 2.82 -6.06
C HIS A 400 -38.76 3.53 -4.70
N PRO A 401 -39.88 4.02 -4.10
CA PRO A 401 -39.90 4.77 -2.85
C PRO A 401 -39.48 4.00 -1.58
N TRP A 402 -39.45 2.66 -1.58
CA TRP A 402 -39.03 1.90 -0.39
C TRP A 402 -37.51 1.85 -0.21
N LEU A 403 -36.74 2.00 -1.30
CA LEU A 403 -35.30 2.26 -1.26
C LEU A 403 -34.99 3.70 -0.80
N ASN A 404 -36.03 4.52 -0.69
CA ASN A 404 -36.04 5.90 -0.24
C ASN A 404 -36.22 6.04 1.29
N ARG A 405 -36.14 4.94 2.08
CA ARG A 405 -35.93 5.05 3.54
C ARG A 405 -34.53 5.59 3.82
N GLN A 406 -34.33 6.86 3.49
CA GLN A 406 -33.60 7.77 4.36
C GLN A 406 -34.33 7.70 5.70
N THR A 407 -33.86 6.88 6.63
CA THR A 407 -34.25 7.01 8.03
C THR A 407 -33.76 8.39 8.47
N THR A 408 -34.65 9.37 8.36
CA THR A 408 -34.77 10.49 9.26
C THR A 408 -34.89 9.94 10.68
N THR A 409 -33.76 9.54 11.25
CA THR A 409 -33.56 9.59 12.71
C THR A 409 -32.67 10.78 12.99
N ALA A 410 -33.16 11.96 12.60
CA ALA A 410 -33.01 13.12 13.45
C ALA A 410 -34.09 12.99 14.51
N LYS A 411 -33.73 12.47 15.70
CA LYS A 411 -34.40 12.80 16.96
C LYS A 411 -33.37 12.74 18.09
N LEU A 412 -33.05 13.96 18.53
CA LEU A 412 -32.38 14.42 19.76
C LEU A 412 -30.87 14.16 19.87
#